data_AF-A0A1H4CJL3-F1
#
_entry.id   AF-A0A1H4CJL3-F1
#
_cell.length_a   1.000
_cell.length_b   1.000
_cell.length_c   1.000
_cell.angle_alpha   90.00
_cell.angle_beta   90.00
_cell.angle_gamma   90.00
#
_symmetry.space_group_name_H-M   'P 1'
#
loop_
_entity.id
_entity.type
_entity.pdbx_description
1 polymer ?
#
loop_
_entity_poly.entity_id
_entity_poly.type
_entity_poly.pdbx_seq_one_letter_code
_entity_poly.pdbx_strand_id
1 'polypeptide(L)'
;MRRFCWAGLVFILIGGCGRKIPEDIIQPKVIRLVLYDMHIADGYISTIPVPDSAKKVGSSYYKAIYKKYGIDSVIYNRSMNYYYDHVDDIGGIYADVTASLQKSKDSIDKIQAKILKKEEAAKKMKKDSADRANPKLVAARADSVKKAKKDSTAKVKIEIATKALTVKKAKKDSAEKARLKSIKRADAPKKVN
;
A
#
# COMPACT_ATOMS: atom_id res chain seq x y z
N MET A 1 -36.69 28.63 -53.13
CA MET A 1 -36.00 27.38 -52.69
C MET A 1 -35.07 27.59 -51.48
N ARG A 2 -34.30 28.69 -51.38
CA ARG A 2 -33.38 28.95 -50.25
C ARG A 2 -34.02 29.06 -48.83
N ARG A 3 -35.29 29.45 -48.73
CA ARG A 3 -36.00 29.68 -47.45
C ARG A 3 -36.48 28.37 -46.80
N PHE A 4 -36.79 27.36 -47.61
CA PHE A 4 -37.27 26.05 -47.14
C PHE A 4 -36.15 25.21 -46.50
N CYS A 5 -34.92 25.34 -46.98
CA CYS A 5 -33.75 24.69 -46.36
C CYS A 5 -33.48 25.21 -44.95
N TRP A 6 -33.79 26.48 -44.68
CA TRP A 6 -33.63 27.07 -43.34
C TRP A 6 -34.71 26.60 -42.37
N ALA A 7 -35.95 26.46 -42.84
CA ALA A 7 -37.05 25.92 -42.05
C ALA A 7 -36.82 24.44 -41.66
N GLY A 8 -36.27 23.63 -42.56
CA GLY A 8 -35.89 22.23 -42.27
C GLY A 8 -34.74 22.10 -41.25
N LEU A 9 -33.76 23.01 -41.29
CA LEU A 9 -32.64 23.03 -40.34
C LEU A 9 -33.10 23.40 -38.92
N VAL A 10 -34.04 24.33 -38.78
CA VAL A 10 -34.61 24.71 -37.47
C VAL A 10 -35.44 23.56 -36.88
N PHE A 11 -36.18 22.82 -37.69
CA PHE A 11 -36.98 21.68 -37.22
C PHE A 11 -36.11 20.50 -36.72
N ILE A 12 -34.96 20.27 -37.37
CA ILE A 12 -33.97 19.27 -36.93
C ILE A 12 -33.32 19.62 -35.59
N LEU A 13 -33.12 20.91 -35.29
CA LEU A 13 -32.53 21.35 -34.02
C LEU A 13 -33.45 21.17 -32.81
N ILE A 14 -34.77 21.10 -33.02
CA ILE A 14 -35.77 20.92 -31.95
C ILE A 14 -36.10 19.42 -31.75
N GLY A 15 -35.84 18.58 -32.76
CA GLY A 15 -36.13 17.14 -32.75
C GLY A 15 -35.10 16.25 -32.05
N GLY A 16 -34.06 16.81 -31.43
CA GLY A 16 -33.09 16.07 -30.61
C GLY A 16 -33.71 15.57 -29.30
N CYS A 17 -34.60 14.58 -29.38
CA CYS A 17 -35.21 13.95 -28.23
C CYS A 17 -34.12 13.15 -27.49
N GLY A 18 -33.58 13.73 -26.42
CA GLY A 18 -32.71 13.00 -25.49
C GLY A 18 -33.44 11.77 -24.92
N ARG A 19 -32.69 10.71 -24.58
CA ARG A 19 -33.26 9.52 -23.94
C ARG A 19 -34.09 9.94 -22.72
N LYS A 20 -35.40 9.66 -22.77
CA LYS A 20 -36.33 10.01 -21.69
C LYS A 20 -36.17 8.99 -20.57
N ILE A 21 -35.49 9.40 -19.51
CA ILE A 21 -35.40 8.63 -18.28
C ILE A 21 -36.75 8.78 -17.55
N PRO A 22 -37.37 7.70 -17.08
CA PRO A 22 -38.66 7.78 -16.44
C PRO A 22 -38.58 8.57 -15.13
N GLU A 23 -39.65 9.30 -14.80
CA GLU A 23 -39.66 10.21 -13.65
C GLU A 23 -39.81 9.48 -12.30
N ASP A 24 -40.17 8.19 -12.32
CA ASP A 24 -40.40 7.37 -11.12
C ASP A 24 -39.11 6.72 -10.58
N ILE A 25 -37.95 7.03 -11.18
CA ILE A 25 -36.63 6.58 -10.75
C ILE A 25 -35.71 7.75 -10.42
N ILE A 26 -34.62 7.44 -9.71
CA ILE A 26 -33.61 8.42 -9.33
C ILE A 26 -32.87 8.87 -10.59
N GLN A 27 -32.93 10.16 -10.88
CA GLN A 27 -32.26 10.76 -12.03
C GLN A 27 -30.72 10.56 -11.99
N PRO A 28 -30.02 10.49 -13.14
CA PRO A 28 -28.58 10.15 -13.21
C PRO A 28 -27.68 11.03 -12.34
N LYS A 29 -28.00 12.32 -12.26
CA LYS A 29 -27.25 13.28 -11.44
C LYS A 29 -27.33 12.94 -9.96
N VAL A 30 -28.49 12.51 -9.48
CA VAL A 30 -28.73 12.19 -8.08
C VAL A 30 -28.19 10.79 -7.77
N ILE A 31 -28.45 9.80 -8.63
CA ILE A 31 -28.01 8.42 -8.36
C ILE A 31 -26.49 8.30 -8.35
N ARG A 32 -25.78 9.10 -9.16
CA ARG A 32 -24.32 9.22 -9.08
C ARG A 32 -23.85 9.61 -7.68
N LEU A 33 -24.51 10.60 -7.05
CA LEU A 33 -24.16 11.05 -5.70
C LEU A 33 -24.54 10.00 -4.65
N VAL A 34 -25.69 9.35 -4.81
CA VAL A 34 -26.13 8.24 -3.95
C VAL A 34 -25.12 7.10 -3.98
N LEU A 35 -24.71 6.66 -5.17
CA LEU A 35 -23.73 5.57 -5.35
C LEU A 35 -22.36 5.93 -4.82
N TYR A 36 -21.93 7.18 -4.98
CA TYR A 36 -20.68 7.66 -4.40
C TYR A 36 -20.68 7.51 -2.87
N ASP A 37 -21.73 7.99 -2.19
CA ASP A 37 -21.86 7.84 -0.74
C ASP A 37 -22.02 6.37 -0.32
N MET A 38 -22.75 5.58 -1.12
CA MET A 38 -22.96 4.16 -0.88
C MET A 38 -21.64 3.39 -0.89
N HIS A 39 -20.79 3.63 -1.89
CA HIS A 39 -19.49 2.97 -2.00
C HIS A 39 -18.49 3.42 -0.93
N ILE A 40 -18.59 4.65 -0.43
CA ILE A 40 -17.83 5.07 0.75
C ILE A 40 -18.28 4.28 1.98
N ALA A 41 -19.60 4.16 2.18
CA ALA A 41 -20.15 3.38 3.28
C ALA A 41 -19.74 1.90 3.16
N ASP A 42 -19.82 1.31 1.97
CA ASP A 42 -19.38 -0.06 1.70
C ASP A 42 -17.89 -0.25 2.02
N GLY A 43 -17.06 0.73 1.65
CA GLY A 43 -15.64 0.74 1.99
C GLY A 43 -15.42 0.62 3.50
N TYR A 44 -16.17 1.38 4.31
CA TYR A 44 -16.11 1.25 5.77
C TYR A 44 -16.70 -0.07 6.28
N ILE A 45 -17.89 -0.47 5.80
CA ILE A 45 -18.58 -1.68 6.24
C ILE A 45 -17.73 -2.93 5.95
N SER A 46 -16.99 -2.94 4.83
CA SER A 46 -16.08 -4.03 4.45
C SER A 46 -14.93 -4.26 5.44
N THR A 47 -14.62 -3.28 6.29
CA THR A 47 -13.59 -3.42 7.34
C THR A 47 -14.10 -4.15 8.58
N ILE A 48 -15.42 -4.38 8.70
CA ILE A 48 -16.04 -5.01 9.85
C ILE A 48 -16.01 -6.53 9.68
N PRO A 49 -15.28 -7.29 10.53
CA PRO A 49 -15.10 -8.72 10.32
C PRO A 49 -16.32 -9.56 10.70
N VAL A 50 -17.19 -9.05 11.60
CA VAL A 50 -18.37 -9.77 12.07
C VAL A 50 -19.56 -9.48 11.15
N PRO A 51 -20.12 -10.49 10.45
CA PRO A 51 -21.16 -10.27 9.44
C PRO A 51 -22.43 -9.61 9.97
N ASP A 52 -22.90 -10.01 11.15
CA ASP A 52 -24.12 -9.43 11.73
C ASP A 52 -23.92 -7.97 12.15
N SER A 53 -22.73 -7.65 12.65
CA SER A 53 -22.33 -6.27 12.93
C SER A 53 -22.26 -5.45 11.64
N ALA A 54 -21.64 -6.00 10.59
CA ALA A 54 -21.54 -5.34 9.29
C ALA A 54 -22.93 -5.06 8.71
N LYS A 55 -23.86 -6.02 8.78
CA LYS A 55 -25.26 -5.83 8.35
C LYS A 55 -25.96 -4.73 9.15
N LYS A 56 -25.88 -4.77 10.48
CA LYS A 56 -26.53 -3.78 11.35
C LYS A 56 -26.00 -2.37 11.07
N VAL A 57 -24.69 -2.22 10.95
CA VAL A 57 -24.04 -0.95 10.61
C VAL A 57 -24.46 -0.52 9.20
N GLY A 58 -24.38 -1.41 8.22
CA GLY A 58 -24.75 -1.13 6.83
C GLY A 58 -26.19 -0.64 6.68
N SER A 59 -27.16 -1.31 7.31
CA SER A 59 -28.55 -0.85 7.29
C SER A 59 -28.72 0.58 7.84
N SER A 60 -27.98 0.96 8.87
CA SER A 60 -28.01 2.32 9.42
C SER A 60 -27.42 3.33 8.43
N TYR A 61 -26.29 3.02 7.81
CA TYR A 61 -25.66 3.90 6.81
C TYR A 61 -26.55 4.08 5.59
N TYR A 62 -27.06 3.00 5.01
CA TYR A 62 -27.92 3.06 3.83
C TYR A 62 -29.20 3.85 4.12
N LYS A 63 -29.82 3.66 5.29
CA LYS A 63 -30.99 4.46 5.70
C LYS A 63 -30.66 5.96 5.82
N ALA A 64 -29.47 6.31 6.32
CA ALA A 64 -29.03 7.70 6.40
C ALA A 64 -28.77 8.30 5.01
N ILE A 65 -28.17 7.54 4.10
CA ILE A 65 -27.93 7.94 2.70
C ILE A 65 -29.28 8.17 2.00
N TYR A 66 -30.22 7.24 2.11
CA TYR A 66 -31.55 7.41 1.53
C TYR A 66 -32.24 8.69 2.03
N LYS A 67 -32.16 8.94 3.35
CA LYS A 67 -32.69 10.18 3.94
C LYS A 67 -31.98 11.44 3.41
N LYS A 68 -30.66 11.40 3.23
CA LYS A 68 -29.87 12.54 2.71
C LYS A 68 -30.32 12.96 1.31
N TYR A 69 -30.70 12.00 0.46
CA TYR A 69 -31.12 12.25 -0.92
C TYR A 69 -32.64 12.28 -1.12
N GLY A 70 -33.43 12.14 -0.05
CA GLY A 70 -34.90 12.15 -0.15
C GLY A 70 -35.48 10.95 -0.90
N ILE A 71 -34.80 9.81 -0.84
CA ILE A 71 -35.20 8.55 -1.50
C ILE A 71 -35.49 7.47 -0.46
N ASP A 72 -35.97 6.32 -0.91
CA ASP A 72 -36.10 5.11 -0.10
C ASP A 72 -35.44 3.90 -0.79
N SER A 73 -35.43 2.75 -0.11
CA SER A 73 -34.86 1.52 -0.67
C SER A 73 -35.62 1.00 -1.88
N VAL A 74 -36.93 1.27 -1.99
CA VAL A 74 -37.79 0.78 -3.07
C VAL A 74 -37.48 1.52 -4.37
N ILE A 75 -37.45 2.85 -4.33
CA ILE A 75 -37.08 3.71 -5.46
C ILE A 75 -35.62 3.44 -5.83
N TYR A 76 -34.71 3.29 -4.86
CA TYR A 76 -33.32 2.94 -5.13
C TYR A 76 -33.19 1.62 -5.91
N ASN A 77 -33.82 0.55 -5.43
CA ASN A 77 -33.76 -0.76 -6.10
C ASN A 77 -34.41 -0.72 -7.49
N ARG A 78 -35.55 -0.02 -7.64
CA ARG A 78 -36.19 0.18 -8.95
C ARG A 78 -35.26 0.91 -9.93
N SER A 79 -34.62 1.97 -9.46
CA SER A 79 -33.68 2.75 -10.26
C SER A 79 -32.49 1.91 -10.68
N MET A 80 -31.91 1.13 -9.76
CA MET A 80 -30.81 0.23 -10.10
C MET A 80 -31.21 -0.81 -11.13
N ASN A 81 -32.39 -1.44 -11.00
CA ASN A 81 -32.90 -2.38 -12.01
C ASN A 81 -33.00 -1.71 -13.39
N TYR A 82 -33.56 -0.51 -13.47
CA TYR A 82 -33.59 0.25 -14.72
C TYR A 82 -32.16 0.46 -15.27
N TYR A 83 -31.23 0.95 -14.45
CA TYR A 83 -29.88 1.24 -14.91
C TYR A 83 -29.09 -0.01 -15.32
N TYR A 84 -29.35 -1.17 -14.72
CA TYR A 84 -28.76 -2.43 -15.16
C TYR A 84 -29.22 -2.84 -16.56
N ASP A 85 -30.46 -2.54 -16.93
CA ASP A 85 -30.98 -2.78 -18.29
C ASP A 85 -30.48 -1.73 -19.31
N HIS A 86 -29.91 -0.62 -18.84
CA HIS A 86 -29.43 0.51 -19.64
C HIS A 86 -27.92 0.69 -19.49
N VAL A 87 -27.15 -0.25 -20.08
CA VAL A 87 -25.69 -0.38 -19.91
C VAL A 87 -24.92 0.92 -20.21
N ASP A 88 -25.32 1.67 -21.24
CA ASP A 88 -24.69 2.96 -21.57
C ASP A 88 -24.82 3.98 -20.43
N ASP A 89 -26.00 4.03 -19.81
CA ASP A 89 -26.33 5.02 -18.79
C ASP A 89 -25.60 4.68 -17.47
N ILE A 90 -25.65 3.41 -17.04
CA ILE A 90 -24.95 2.96 -15.84
C ILE A 90 -23.43 3.01 -16.00
N GLY A 91 -22.90 2.74 -17.20
CA GLY A 91 -21.48 2.87 -17.51
C GLY A 91 -20.99 4.30 -17.30
N GLY A 92 -21.73 5.29 -17.80
CA GLY A 92 -21.44 6.71 -17.55
C GLY A 92 -21.50 7.08 -16.07
N ILE A 93 -22.55 6.63 -15.37
CA ILE A 93 -22.69 6.86 -13.93
C ILE A 93 -21.48 6.32 -13.15
N TYR A 94 -21.07 5.07 -13.40
CA TYR A 94 -19.94 4.46 -12.70
C TYR A 94 -18.60 5.09 -13.07
N ALA A 95 -18.41 5.55 -14.31
CA ALA A 95 -17.21 6.28 -14.70
C ALA A 95 -17.07 7.57 -13.87
N ASP A 96 -18.16 8.31 -13.70
CA ASP A 96 -18.18 9.53 -12.90
C ASP A 96 -17.97 9.27 -11.39
N VAL A 97 -18.60 8.21 -10.86
CA VAL A 97 -18.42 7.80 -9.45
C VAL A 97 -16.96 7.41 -9.20
N THR A 98 -16.36 6.62 -10.10
CA THR A 98 -14.95 6.20 -10.01
C THR A 98 -14.02 7.40 -10.07
N ALA A 99 -14.24 8.33 -11.00
CA ALA A 99 -13.45 9.56 -11.10
C ALA A 99 -13.54 10.40 -9.82
N SER A 100 -14.74 10.47 -9.21
CA SER A 100 -14.96 11.21 -7.96
C SER A 100 -14.23 10.56 -6.79
N LEU A 101 -14.30 9.24 -6.66
CA LEU A 101 -13.58 8.47 -5.64
C LEU A 101 -12.06 8.60 -5.79
N GLN A 102 -11.54 8.50 -7.02
CA GLN A 102 -10.12 8.66 -7.28
C GLN A 102 -9.64 10.06 -6.91
N LYS A 103 -10.41 11.10 -7.25
CA LYS A 103 -10.10 12.48 -6.87
C LYS A 103 -10.05 12.65 -5.35
N SER A 104 -10.99 12.05 -4.63
CA SER A 104 -11.01 12.05 -3.16
C SER A 104 -9.78 11.33 -2.59
N LYS A 105 -9.43 10.16 -3.12
CA LYS A 105 -8.21 9.42 -2.73
C LYS A 105 -6.94 10.25 -2.95
N ASP A 106 -6.75 10.80 -4.15
CA ASP A 106 -5.57 11.61 -4.48
C ASP A 106 -5.44 12.84 -3.56
N SER A 107 -6.57 13.43 -3.15
CA SER A 107 -6.58 14.54 -2.21
C SER A 107 -6.11 14.13 -0.82
N ILE A 108 -6.57 12.97 -0.34
CA ILE A 108 -6.18 12.38 0.94
C ILE A 108 -4.69 12.01 0.92
N ASP A 109 -4.20 11.36 -0.14
CA ASP A 109 -2.80 10.97 -0.29
C ASP A 109 -1.86 12.19 -0.27
N LYS A 110 -2.26 13.28 -0.94
CA LYS A 110 -1.53 14.57 -0.89
C LYS A 110 -1.48 15.15 0.52
N ILE A 111 -2.58 15.07 1.26
CA ILE A 111 -2.65 15.56 2.65
C ILE A 111 -1.75 14.69 3.54
N GLN A 112 -1.84 13.36 3.43
CA GLN A 112 -1.01 12.43 4.19
C GLN A 112 0.48 12.66 3.93
N ALA A 113 0.88 12.81 2.66
CA ALA A 113 2.27 13.12 2.31
C ALA A 113 2.77 14.43 2.94
N LYS A 114 1.92 15.46 3.01
CA LYS A 114 2.28 16.73 3.69
C LYS A 114 2.41 16.55 5.20
N ILE A 115 1.52 15.79 5.83
CA ILE A 115 1.57 15.48 7.26
C ILE A 115 2.86 14.73 7.59
N LEU A 116 3.16 13.66 6.85
CA LEU A 116 4.38 12.86 7.05
C LEU A 116 5.65 13.70 6.91
N LYS A 117 5.74 14.54 5.86
CA LYS A 117 6.89 15.47 5.69
C LYS A 117 7.03 16.44 6.84
N LYS A 118 5.91 16.97 7.36
CA LYS A 118 5.90 17.89 8.50
C LYS A 118 6.34 17.18 9.79
N GLU A 119 5.87 15.96 10.02
CA GLU A 119 6.29 15.14 11.15
C GLU A 119 7.77 14.78 11.10
N GLU A 120 8.29 14.41 9.93
CA GLU A 120 9.72 14.13 9.73
C GLU A 120 10.58 15.38 9.96
N ALA A 121 10.18 16.53 9.44
CA ALA A 121 10.86 17.81 9.69
C ALA A 121 10.85 18.16 11.18
N ALA A 122 9.73 17.97 11.88
CA ALA A 122 9.63 18.19 13.32
C ALA A 122 10.52 17.23 14.13
N LYS A 123 10.61 15.94 13.73
CA LYS A 123 11.51 14.97 14.35
C LYS A 123 12.99 15.34 14.14
N LYS A 124 13.37 15.81 12.95
CA LYS A 124 14.74 16.29 12.66
C LYS A 124 15.11 17.51 13.52
N MET A 125 14.23 18.51 13.59
CA MET A 125 14.46 19.69 14.44
C MET A 125 14.60 19.34 15.92
N LYS A 126 13.79 18.40 16.45
CA LYS A 126 13.89 17.95 17.84
C LYS A 126 15.19 17.18 18.12
N LYS A 127 15.68 16.40 17.14
CA LYS A 127 16.97 15.71 17.24
C LYS A 127 18.13 16.71 17.28
N ASP A 128 18.12 17.71 16.40
CA ASP A 128 19.16 18.74 16.35
C ASP A 128 19.22 19.58 17.64
N SER A 129 18.08 19.84 18.29
CA SER A 129 18.03 20.49 19.60
C SER A 129 18.54 19.59 20.74
N ALA A 130 18.22 18.29 20.72
CA ALA A 130 18.72 17.33 21.72
C ALA A 130 20.25 17.12 21.60
N ASP A 131 20.78 17.13 20.38
CA ASP A 131 22.21 17.02 20.12
C ASP A 131 22.97 18.31 20.53
N ARG A 132 22.33 19.49 20.47
CA ARG A 132 22.91 20.77 20.94
C ARG A 132 22.84 20.97 22.47
N ALA A 133 21.83 20.44 23.13
CA ALA A 133 21.63 20.63 24.58
C ALA A 133 22.52 19.72 25.46
N ASN A 134 23.10 18.64 24.91
CA ASN A 134 24.01 17.77 25.66
C ASN A 134 25.25 17.36 24.83
N PRO A 135 26.24 18.26 24.68
CA PRO A 135 27.46 18.00 23.91
C PRO A 135 28.30 16.83 24.46
N LYS A 136 28.14 16.47 25.74
CA LYS A 136 28.84 15.32 26.35
C LYS A 136 28.37 13.96 25.83
N LEU A 137 27.09 13.81 25.46
CA LEU A 137 26.57 12.57 24.86
C LEU A 137 26.97 12.41 23.38
N VAL A 138 27.07 13.52 22.64
CA VAL A 138 27.52 13.51 21.24
C VAL A 138 29.02 13.20 21.16
N ALA A 139 29.83 13.80 22.04
CA ALA A 139 31.26 13.45 22.18
C ALA A 139 31.46 11.99 22.63
N ALA A 140 30.71 11.53 23.65
CA ALA A 140 30.77 10.14 24.10
C ALA A 140 30.37 9.12 23.00
N ARG A 141 29.40 9.44 22.13
CA ARG A 141 29.03 8.60 20.99
C ARG A 141 30.07 8.63 19.87
N ALA A 142 30.67 9.78 19.58
CA ALA A 142 31.74 9.89 18.58
C ALA A 142 33.02 9.15 19.02
N ASP A 143 33.37 9.25 20.32
CA ASP A 143 34.53 8.57 20.91
C ASP A 143 34.29 7.06 21.03
N SER A 144 33.06 6.62 21.34
CA SER A 144 32.70 5.20 21.34
C SER A 144 32.78 4.58 19.94
N VAL A 145 32.39 5.30 18.88
CA VAL A 145 32.50 4.81 17.49
C VAL A 145 33.96 4.77 17.02
N LYS A 146 34.80 5.74 17.42
CA LYS A 146 36.25 5.71 17.14
C LYS A 146 36.96 4.59 17.90
N LYS A 147 36.60 4.34 19.16
CA LYS A 147 37.15 3.26 19.98
C LYS A 147 36.69 1.87 19.48
N ALA A 148 35.42 1.73 19.11
CA ALA A 148 34.89 0.50 18.51
C ALA A 148 35.53 0.17 17.15
N LYS A 149 35.84 1.17 16.30
CA LYS A 149 36.59 0.94 15.05
C LYS A 149 38.05 0.55 15.28
N LYS A 150 38.70 1.08 16.33
CA LYS A 150 40.09 0.73 16.68
C LYS A 150 40.19 -0.67 17.31
N ASP A 151 39.25 -1.05 18.16
CA ASP A 151 39.20 -2.37 18.80
C ASP A 151 38.77 -3.48 17.83
N SER A 152 37.87 -3.20 16.89
CA SER A 152 37.45 -4.18 15.88
C SER A 152 38.58 -4.45 14.87
N THR A 153 39.32 -3.42 14.42
CA THR A 153 40.43 -3.62 13.47
C THR A 153 41.67 -4.24 14.11
N ALA A 154 41.93 -4.00 15.40
CA ALA A 154 42.98 -4.68 16.16
C ALA A 154 42.63 -6.14 16.46
N LYS A 155 41.38 -6.44 16.87
CA LYS A 155 40.90 -7.82 17.09
C LYS A 155 40.91 -8.63 15.79
N VAL A 156 40.48 -8.05 14.67
CA VAL A 156 40.50 -8.72 13.36
C VAL A 156 41.95 -9.02 12.93
N LYS A 157 42.91 -8.11 13.13
CA LYS A 157 44.33 -8.38 12.81
C LYS A 157 44.94 -9.46 13.69
N ILE A 158 44.62 -9.48 14.99
CA ILE A 158 45.10 -10.51 15.92
C ILE A 158 44.48 -11.87 15.59
N GLU A 159 43.16 -11.95 15.32
CA GLU A 159 42.48 -13.19 14.95
C GLU A 159 43.00 -13.79 13.65
N ILE A 160 43.25 -12.96 12.61
CA ILE A 160 43.82 -13.41 11.34
C ILE A 160 45.24 -13.95 11.55
N ALA A 161 46.06 -13.28 12.36
CA ALA A 161 47.42 -13.74 12.68
C ALA A 161 47.42 -15.07 13.46
N THR A 162 46.53 -15.22 14.45
CA THR A 162 46.38 -16.49 15.19
C THR A 162 45.82 -17.62 14.34
N LYS A 163 44.84 -17.35 13.45
CA LYS A 163 44.32 -18.35 12.51
C LYS A 163 45.38 -18.78 11.49
N ALA A 164 46.23 -17.86 11.03
CA ALA A 164 47.34 -18.20 10.14
C ALA A 164 48.41 -19.08 10.82
N LEU A 165 48.67 -18.86 12.11
CA LEU A 165 49.60 -19.67 12.90
C LEU A 165 49.04 -21.06 13.25
N THR A 166 47.75 -21.17 13.57
CA THR A 166 47.10 -22.47 13.86
C THR A 166 46.94 -23.34 12.61
N VAL A 167 46.66 -22.74 11.44
CA VAL A 167 46.62 -23.47 10.16
C VAL A 167 48.01 -23.97 9.75
N LYS A 168 49.08 -23.20 10.00
CA LYS A 168 50.46 -23.67 9.77
C LYS A 168 50.84 -24.81 10.71
N LYS A 169 50.40 -24.78 11.98
CA LYS A 169 50.64 -25.85 12.95
C LYS A 169 49.86 -27.13 12.60
N ALA A 170 48.56 -27.00 12.28
CA ALA A 170 47.72 -28.12 11.86
C ALA A 170 48.19 -28.81 10.56
N LYS A 171 48.74 -28.05 9.59
CA LYS A 171 49.36 -28.64 8.39
C LYS A 171 50.65 -29.40 8.70
N LYS A 172 51.43 -28.93 9.69
CA LYS A 172 52.67 -29.61 10.12
C LYS A 172 52.37 -30.90 10.89
N ASP A 173 51.38 -30.87 11.79
CA ASP A 173 50.94 -32.03 12.57
C ASP A 173 50.26 -33.09 11.68
N SER A 174 49.52 -32.68 10.64
CA SER A 174 48.90 -33.60 9.68
C SER A 174 49.94 -34.27 8.76
N ALA A 175 50.99 -33.54 8.36
CA ALA A 175 52.11 -34.11 7.60
C ALA A 175 52.92 -35.11 8.44
N GLU A 176 53.11 -34.84 9.74
CA GLU A 176 53.80 -35.73 10.67
C GLU A 176 52.98 -37.00 10.96
N LYS A 177 51.65 -36.86 11.13
CA LYS A 177 50.73 -38.00 11.36
C LYS A 177 50.56 -38.88 10.11
N ALA A 178 50.61 -38.30 8.92
CA ALA A 178 50.64 -39.06 7.66
C ALA A 178 51.94 -39.86 7.50
N ARG A 179 53.08 -39.27 7.86
CA ARG A 179 54.39 -39.94 7.83
C ARG A 179 54.50 -41.07 8.86
N LEU A 180 53.91 -40.92 10.04
CA LEU A 180 53.89 -41.98 11.06
C LEU A 180 52.98 -43.16 10.68
N LYS A 181 51.94 -42.92 9.88
CA LYS A 181 51.00 -43.95 9.41
C LYS A 181 51.53 -44.75 8.22
N SER A 182 52.39 -44.16 7.38
CA SER A 182 53.06 -44.90 6.31
C SER A 182 54.16 -45.83 6.84
N ILE A 183 54.88 -45.42 7.90
CA ILE A 183 55.89 -46.27 8.55
C ILE A 183 55.22 -47.49 9.22
N LYS A 184 54.12 -47.31 9.95
CA LYS A 184 53.40 -48.43 10.61
C LYS A 184 52.72 -49.42 9.65
N ARG A 185 52.51 -49.06 8.38
CA ARG A 185 51.92 -49.96 7.37
C ARG A 185 52.96 -50.81 6.63
N ALA A 186 54.24 -50.44 6.67
CA ALA A 186 55.31 -51.22 6.07
C ALA A 186 55.67 -52.46 6.91
N ASP A 187 55.37 -52.46 8.22
CA ASP A 187 55.73 -53.52 9.18
C ASP A 187 54.58 -54.47 9.57
N ALA A 188 53.41 -54.42 8.90
CA ALA A 188 52.29 -55.31 9.25
C ALA A 188 52.41 -56.67 8.52
N PRO A 189 52.49 -57.81 9.24
CA PRO A 189 52.71 -59.12 8.64
C PRO A 189 51.50 -59.59 7.82
N LYS A 190 51.75 -60.04 6.58
CA LYS A 190 50.76 -60.68 5.71
C LYS A 190 50.29 -61.99 6.37
N LYS A 191 49.03 -62.03 6.80
CA LYS A 191 48.39 -63.31 7.16
C LYS A 191 47.92 -64.02 5.89
N VAL A 192 48.38 -65.27 5.82
CA VAL A 192 48.09 -66.30 4.81
C VAL A 192 46.83 -67.06 5.23
N ASN A 193 46.12 -67.58 4.22
CA ASN A 193 44.87 -68.33 4.18
C ASN A 193 43.60 -67.48 4.03
#